data_AF-A0A4Q7ENA0-F1
#
_entry.id   AF-A0A4Q7ENA0-F1
#
_cell.length_a   1.000
_cell.length_b   1.000
_cell.length_c   1.000
_cell.angle_alpha   90.00
_cell.angle_beta   90.00
_cell.angle_gamma   90.00
#
_symmetry.space_group_name_H-M   'P 1'
#
loop_
_entity.id
_entity.type
_entity.pdbx_description
1 polymer ?
#
loop_
_entity_poly.entity_id
_entity_poly.type
_entity_poly.pdbx_seq_one_letter_code
_entity_poly.pdbx_strand_id
1 'polypeptide(L)'
;MKNNNHIRNQKVNRMLRALQANLRNLRRDHKLSQAQLAAKLNVDQSTISNFESGRSVMTIEQIYHLHLMFGEDFNCPCIDFILGKDE
;
A
#
# COMPACT_ATOMS: atom_id res chain seq x y z
N MET A 1 -9.63 30.45 -4.14
CA MET A 1 -10.06 29.03 -4.20
C MET A 1 -9.14 28.11 -5.03
N LYS A 2 -8.30 28.60 -5.95
CA LYS A 2 -7.40 27.74 -6.78
C LYS A 2 -6.25 27.05 -5.99
N ASN A 3 -5.90 27.52 -4.79
CA ASN A 3 -4.73 27.05 -4.02
C ASN A 3 -4.97 25.74 -3.25
N ASN A 4 -6.23 25.43 -2.91
CA ASN A 4 -6.56 24.24 -2.11
C ASN A 4 -6.38 22.92 -2.89
N ASN A 5 -6.59 22.94 -4.20
CA ASN A 5 -6.48 21.75 -5.04
C ASN A 5 -5.03 21.30 -5.20
N HIS A 6 -4.10 22.26 -5.34
CA HIS A 6 -2.68 21.97 -5.47
C HIS A 6 -2.13 21.32 -4.19
N ILE A 7 -2.41 21.92 -3.03
CA ILE A 7 -2.00 21.37 -1.72
C ILE A 7 -2.58 19.97 -1.50
N ARG A 8 -3.86 19.77 -1.85
CA ARG A 8 -4.52 18.46 -1.75
C ARG A 8 -3.84 17.41 -2.65
N ASN A 9 -3.55 17.74 -3.90
CA ASN A 9 -2.86 16.83 -4.81
C ASN A 9 -1.43 16.50 -4.34
N GLN A 10 -0.72 17.46 -3.75
CA GLN A 10 0.58 17.20 -3.14
C GLN A 10 0.48 16.21 -1.97
N LYS A 11 -0.53 16.36 -1.09
CA LYS A 11 -0.78 15.42 0.02
C LYS A 11 -1.08 14.01 -0.49
N VAL A 12 -1.95 13.89 -1.50
CA VAL A 12 -2.26 12.59 -2.13
C VAL A 12 -1.00 11.96 -2.72
N ASN A 13 -0.20 12.71 -3.48
CA ASN A 13 1.04 12.21 -4.05
C ASN A 13 2.06 11.77 -2.99
N ARG A 14 2.12 12.49 -1.85
CA ARG A 14 2.98 12.10 -0.72
C ARG A 14 2.51 10.77 -0.12
N MET A 15 1.21 10.62 0.13
CA MET A 15 0.61 9.37 0.62
C MET A 15 0.92 8.20 -0.33
N LEU A 16 0.69 8.37 -1.64
CA LEU A 16 0.92 7.30 -2.62
C LEU A 16 2.37 6.82 -2.60
N ARG A 17 3.35 7.74 -2.54
CA ARG A 17 4.77 7.37 -2.42
C ARG A 17 5.08 6.61 -1.13
N ALA A 18 4.47 7.01 -0.02
CA ALA A 18 4.63 6.31 1.25
C ALA A 18 4.10 4.87 1.18
N LEU A 19 2.91 4.67 0.60
CA LEU A 19 2.34 3.34 0.37
C LEU A 19 3.23 2.45 -0.49
N GLN A 20 3.80 2.99 -1.57
CA GLN A 20 4.72 2.27 -2.46
C GLN A 20 5.99 1.82 -1.72
N ALA A 21 6.58 2.72 -0.92
CA ALA A 21 7.75 2.41 -0.12
C ALA A 21 7.44 1.37 0.95
N ASN A 22 6.28 1.49 1.62
CA ASN A 22 5.87 0.56 2.66
C ASN A 22 5.68 -0.86 2.11
N LEU A 23 4.97 -1.01 0.98
CA LEU A 23 4.81 -2.30 0.32
C LEU A 23 6.17 -2.97 0.04
N ARG A 24 7.11 -2.20 -0.50
CA ARG A 24 8.46 -2.69 -0.81
C ARG A 24 9.24 -3.09 0.45
N ASN A 25 9.16 -2.30 1.51
CA ASN A 25 9.85 -2.56 2.76
C ASN A 25 9.26 -3.80 3.44
N LEU A 26 7.94 -3.84 3.62
CA LEU A 26 7.21 -5.00 4.13
C LEU A 26 7.63 -6.29 3.41
N ARG A 27 7.63 -6.27 2.07
CA ARG A 27 8.05 -7.42 1.27
C ARG A 27 9.48 -7.88 1.61
N ARG A 28 10.41 -6.93 1.73
CA ARG A 28 11.83 -7.21 2.01
C ARG A 28 12.06 -7.68 3.45
N ASP A 29 11.34 -7.10 4.40
CA ASP A 29 11.42 -7.45 5.83
C ASP A 29 10.92 -8.88 6.05
N HIS A 30 9.87 -9.27 5.32
CA HIS A 30 9.36 -10.64 5.24
C HIS A 30 10.14 -11.56 4.29
N LYS A 31 11.24 -11.08 3.70
CA LYS A 31 12.13 -11.83 2.78
C LYS A 31 11.41 -12.43 1.56
N LEU A 32 10.36 -11.78 1.09
CA LEU A 32 9.57 -12.23 -0.06
C LEU A 32 10.13 -11.67 -1.37
N SER A 33 10.11 -12.47 -2.44
CA SER A 33 10.22 -11.96 -3.81
C SER A 33 8.92 -11.29 -4.24
N GLN A 34 8.96 -10.47 -5.30
CA GLN A 34 7.73 -9.87 -5.84
C GLN A 34 6.71 -10.95 -6.27
N ALA A 35 7.17 -12.09 -6.79
CA ALA A 35 6.30 -13.21 -7.17
C ALA A 35 5.67 -13.90 -5.96
N GLN A 36 6.40 -14.04 -4.85
CA GLN A 36 5.87 -14.64 -3.63
C GLN A 36 4.80 -13.77 -2.97
N LEU A 37 5.00 -12.44 -2.96
CA LEU A 37 3.97 -11.51 -2.50
C LEU A 37 2.75 -11.49 -3.44
N ALA A 38 2.99 -11.58 -4.75
CA ALA A 38 1.92 -11.62 -5.74
C ALA A 38 1.02 -12.85 -5.56
N ALA A 39 1.61 -14.03 -5.38
CA ALA A 39 0.89 -15.26 -5.09
C ALA A 39 0.04 -15.15 -3.82
N LYS A 40 0.56 -14.49 -2.78
CA LYS A 40 -0.17 -14.21 -1.53
C LYS A 40 -1.39 -13.30 -1.73
N LEU A 41 -1.28 -12.31 -2.61
CA LEU A 41 -2.36 -11.38 -2.94
C LEU A 41 -3.26 -11.85 -4.10
N ASN A 42 -3.00 -13.05 -4.64
CA ASN A 42 -3.68 -13.58 -5.83
C ASN A 42 -3.63 -12.61 -7.03
N VAL A 43 -2.46 -12.04 -7.29
CA VAL A 43 -2.18 -11.18 -8.45
C VAL A 43 -0.92 -11.63 -9.18
N ASP A 44 -0.67 -11.07 -10.36
CA ASP A 44 0.58 -11.29 -11.08
C ASP A 44 1.77 -10.58 -10.43
N GLN A 45 2.97 -11.14 -10.60
CA GLN A 45 4.23 -10.51 -10.14
C GLN A 45 4.42 -9.10 -10.72
N SER A 46 4.00 -8.89 -11.97
CA SER A 46 4.06 -7.59 -12.65
C SER A 46 3.22 -6.54 -11.93
N THR A 47 2.09 -6.93 -11.33
CA THR A 47 1.23 -6.06 -10.53
C THR A 47 1.97 -5.54 -9.30
N ILE A 48 2.66 -6.41 -8.56
CA ILE A 48 3.51 -6.00 -7.43
C ILE A 48 4.65 -5.08 -7.88
N SER A 49 5.30 -5.40 -9.00
CA SER A 49 6.35 -4.54 -9.57
C SER A 49 5.82 -3.15 -9.95
N ASN A 50 4.61 -3.08 -10.52
CA ASN A 50 3.96 -1.82 -10.88
C ASN A 50 3.55 -1.01 -9.65
N PHE A 51 3.09 -1.64 -8.58
CA PHE A 51 2.83 -0.96 -7.31
C PHE A 51 4.11 -0.41 -6.71
N GLU A 52 5.16 -1.22 -6.58
CA GLU A 52 6.42 -0.78 -5.98
C GLU A 52 7.11 0.31 -6.80
N SER A 53 6.92 0.36 -8.12
CA SER A 53 7.48 1.40 -9.00
C SER A 53 6.58 2.62 -9.19
N GLY A 54 5.34 2.57 -8.66
CA GLY A 54 4.35 3.64 -8.81
C GLY A 54 3.76 3.78 -10.22
N ARG A 55 3.94 2.78 -11.09
CA ARG A 55 3.26 2.72 -12.40
C ARG A 55 1.76 2.45 -12.27
N SER A 56 1.35 1.77 -11.19
CA SER A 56 -0.04 1.52 -10.85
C SER A 56 -0.30 1.89 -9.39
N VAL A 57 -1.54 2.25 -9.08
CA VAL A 57 -2.01 2.55 -7.72
C VAL A 57 -2.76 1.33 -7.18
N MET A 58 -2.53 0.98 -5.93
CA MET A 58 -3.28 -0.07 -5.24
C MET A 58 -4.72 0.40 -4.97
N THR A 59 -5.69 -0.49 -5.15
CA THR A 59 -7.06 -0.24 -4.71
C THR A 59 -7.15 -0.34 -3.19
N ILE A 60 -8.22 0.22 -2.59
CA ILE A 60 -8.47 0.08 -1.15
C ILE A 60 -8.63 -1.39 -0.74
N GLU A 61 -9.24 -2.22 -1.59
CA GLU A 61 -9.36 -3.66 -1.37
C GLU A 61 -7.97 -4.33 -1.23
N GLN A 62 -7.03 -4.02 -2.14
CA GLN A 62 -5.67 -4.56 -2.08
C GLN A 62 -4.91 -4.10 -0.84
N ILE A 63 -5.09 -2.82 -0.47
CA ILE A 63 -4.50 -2.25 0.75
C ILE A 63 -5.08 -2.95 1.99
N TYR A 64 -6.38 -3.24 1.99
CA TYR A 64 -7.03 -3.95 3.09
C TYR A 64 -6.58 -5.41 3.18
N HIS A 65 -6.42 -6.11 2.05
CA HIS A 65 -5.81 -7.44 2.05
C HIS A 65 -4.40 -7.44 2.63
N LEU A 66 -3.56 -6.47 2.25
CA LEU A 66 -2.23 -6.32 2.83
C LEU A 66 -2.29 -6.12 4.35
N HIS A 67 -3.22 -5.28 4.82
CA HIS A 67 -3.43 -5.09 6.26
C HIS A 67 -3.89 -6.37 6.96
N LEU A 68 -4.85 -7.11 6.40
CA LEU A 68 -5.31 -8.38 6.99
C LEU A 68 -4.22 -9.45 7.02
N MET A 69 -3.30 -9.45 6.05
CA MET A 69 -2.25 -10.46 5.95
C MET A 69 -1.03 -10.15 6.83
N PHE A 70 -0.71 -8.87 7.02
CA PHE A 70 0.53 -8.42 7.66
C PHE A 70 0.30 -7.58 8.93
N GLY A 71 -0.94 -7.22 9.24
CA GLY A 71 -1.31 -6.48 10.44
C GLY A 71 -0.57 -5.15 10.58
N GLU A 72 0.04 -4.97 11.75
CA GLU A 72 0.81 -3.76 12.11
C GLU A 72 2.08 -3.57 11.27
N ASP A 73 2.60 -4.63 10.64
CA ASP A 73 3.76 -4.52 9.75
C ASP A 73 3.43 -3.72 8.48
N PHE A 74 2.15 -3.71 8.07
CA PHE A 74 1.68 -2.89 6.97
C PHE A 74 1.10 -1.56 7.48
N ASN A 75 1.98 -0.62 7.79
CA ASN A 75 1.58 0.72 8.24
C ASN A 75 1.33 1.71 7.08
N CYS A 76 0.09 2.17 6.89
CA CYS A 76 -0.20 3.34 6.06
C CYS A 76 -0.17 4.61 6.92
N PRO A 77 0.89 5.46 6.85
CA PRO A 77 1.13 6.52 7.83
C PRO A 77 0.12 7.68 7.84
N CYS A 78 -0.94 7.60 7.05
CA CYS A 78 -2.00 8.60 6.99
C CYS A 78 -3.40 8.00 6.86
N ILE A 79 -3.54 6.68 6.98
CA ILE A 79 -4.83 5.99 7.04
C ILE A 79 -4.73 5.05 8.22
N ASP A 80 -5.31 5.46 9.35
CA ASP A 80 -5.52 4.57 10.48
C ASP A 80 -6.69 3.66 10.13
N PHE A 81 -6.41 2.38 9.88
CA PHE A 81 -7.43 1.35 9.83
C PHE A 81 -7.88 1.10 11.26
N ILE A 82 -8.88 1.86 11.74
CA ILE A 82 -9.57 1.54 12.98
C ILE A 82 -10.41 0.30 12.69
N LEU A 83 -9.80 -0.87 12.81
CA LEU A 83 -10.57 -2.10 12.96
C LEU A 83 -11.29 -1.98 14.29
N GLY A 84 -12.62 -1.83 14.24
CA GLY A 84 -13.42 -2.23 15.39
C GLY A 84 -12.97 -3.64 15.73
N LYS A 85 -12.49 -3.85 16.96
CA LYS A 85 -12.36 -5.21 17.46
C LYS A 85 -13.79 -5.74 17.43
N ASP A 86 -14.11 -6.55 16.43
CA ASP A 86 -15.30 -7.36 16.49
C ASP A 86 -15.10 -8.26 17.72
N GLU A 87 -15.77 -7.89 18.82
CA GLU A 87 -15.91 -8.69 20.03
C GLU A 87 -16.69 -9.97 19.74
#